data_AF-A0A392QLT3-F1
#
_entry.id   AF-A0A392QLT3-F1
#
_cell.length_a   1.000
_cell.length_b   1.000
_cell.length_c   1.000
_cell.angle_alpha   90.00
_cell.angle_beta   90.00
_cell.angle_gamma   90.00
#
_symmetry.space_group_name_H-M   'P 1'
#
loop_
_entity.id
_entity.type
_entity.pdbx_description
1 polymer ?
#
loop_
_entity_poly.entity_id
_entity_poly.type
_entity_poly.pdbx_seq_one_letter_code
_entity_poly.pdbx_strand_id
1 'polypeptide(L)'
;MNDGTYRGGAQAFRLDTLLKLSDVKGTDGKTTLLHFVVQEIIRSEGIRVVRTERASRSISSVGTDDVEYENENSEEHYRSLGLQVVSSLNNELEDVRKAALIDGDALTSTVLKLGHSLVKTQEFMNNELKNLEGTEFQSCLETFMDHAKGEVMFLVEEEKRIMAL
;
A
#
# COMPACT_ATOMS: atom_id res chain seq x y z
N MET A 1 -20.44 13.82 -17.14
CA MET A 1 -19.68 12.93 -18.06
C MET A 1 -20.37 11.59 -18.31
N ASN A 2 -21.12 11.04 -17.35
CA ASN A 2 -21.85 9.77 -17.49
C ASN A 2 -23.38 9.90 -17.34
N ASP A 3 -23.93 11.12 -17.40
CA ASP A 3 -25.35 11.36 -17.17
C ASP A 3 -26.19 10.67 -18.25
N GLY A 4 -27.27 10.02 -17.83
CA GLY A 4 -28.13 9.24 -18.73
C GLY A 4 -27.56 7.88 -19.14
N THR A 5 -26.39 7.48 -18.64
CA THR A 5 -25.83 6.12 -18.85
C THR A 5 -26.03 5.25 -17.60
N TYR A 6 -25.89 3.93 -17.75
CA TYR A 6 -25.87 3.00 -16.61
C TYR A 6 -24.69 3.23 -15.64
N ARG A 7 -23.74 4.11 -15.98
CA ARG A 7 -22.62 4.55 -15.14
C ARG A 7 -22.84 5.94 -14.52
N GLY A 8 -23.99 6.57 -14.76
CA GLY A 8 -24.38 7.85 -14.16
C GLY A 8 -24.86 7.66 -12.72
N GLY A 9 -24.65 8.68 -11.87
CA GLY A 9 -25.10 8.64 -10.47
C GLY A 9 -24.43 7.58 -9.59
N ALA A 10 -23.26 7.07 -9.99
CA ALA A 10 -22.54 6.06 -9.23
C ALA A 10 -22.08 6.59 -7.86
N GLN A 11 -22.36 5.83 -6.79
CA GLN A 11 -21.92 6.15 -5.42
C GLN A 11 -20.53 5.58 -5.10
N ALA A 12 -20.06 4.61 -5.88
CA ALA A 12 -18.77 3.97 -5.74
C ALA A 12 -18.26 3.48 -7.11
N PHE A 13 -16.96 3.20 -7.19
CA PHE A 13 -16.32 2.59 -8.35
C PHE A 13 -15.24 1.60 -7.89
N ARG A 14 -14.92 0.63 -8.73
CA ARG A 14 -13.82 -0.32 -8.45
C ARG A 14 -12.47 0.37 -8.65
N LEU A 15 -11.51 0.12 -7.76
CA LEU A 15 -10.20 0.77 -7.77
C LEU A 15 -9.41 0.55 -9.08
N ASP A 16 -9.55 -0.62 -9.71
CA ASP A 16 -8.93 -0.93 -11.01
C ASP A 16 -9.35 0.02 -12.13
N THR A 17 -10.48 0.72 -11.96
CA THR A 17 -10.96 1.73 -12.90
C THR A 17 -10.07 2.95 -12.95
N LEU A 18 -9.24 3.21 -11.92
CA LEU A 18 -8.26 4.31 -11.93
C LEU A 18 -7.26 4.16 -13.07
N LEU A 19 -6.90 2.92 -13.44
CA LEU A 19 -5.98 2.65 -14.55
C LEU A 19 -6.56 3.10 -15.90
N LYS A 20 -7.88 3.24 -16.01
CA LYS A 20 -8.57 3.61 -17.26
C LYS A 20 -8.66 5.12 -17.44
N LEU A 21 -8.31 5.91 -16.42
CA LEU A 21 -8.36 7.38 -16.51
C LEU A 21 -7.34 7.92 -17.52
N SER A 22 -6.25 7.18 -17.78
CA SER A 22 -5.29 7.52 -18.83
C SER A 22 -5.82 7.29 -20.25
N ASP A 23 -6.84 6.45 -20.40
CA ASP A 23 -7.34 6.03 -21.71
C ASP A 23 -8.43 6.97 -22.24
N VAL A 24 -9.11 7.68 -21.34
CA VAL A 24 -10.14 8.66 -21.68
C VAL A 24 -9.46 9.98 -22.02
N LYS A 25 -9.61 10.43 -23.27
CA LYS A 25 -9.03 11.69 -23.77
C LYS A 25 -10.09 12.76 -23.94
N GLY A 26 -9.67 14.02 -23.76
CA GLY A 26 -10.45 15.19 -24.13
C GLY A 26 -10.60 15.33 -25.64
N THR A 27 -11.35 16.35 -26.05
CA THR A 27 -11.58 16.66 -27.48
C THR A 27 -10.30 17.05 -28.21
N ASP A 28 -9.25 17.47 -27.49
CA ASP A 28 -7.93 17.77 -28.04
C ASP A 28 -7.12 16.51 -28.40
N GLY A 29 -7.57 15.32 -28.01
CA GLY A 29 -6.89 14.04 -28.22
C GLY A 29 -5.53 13.90 -27.50
N LYS A 30 -5.14 14.88 -26.68
CA LYS A 30 -3.83 14.98 -26.03
C LYS A 30 -3.97 14.84 -24.51
N THR A 31 -4.92 15.56 -23.93
CA THR A 31 -5.12 15.61 -22.48
C THR A 31 -6.03 14.46 -22.05
N THR A 32 -5.61 13.70 -21.05
CA THR A 32 -6.42 12.58 -20.52
C THR A 32 -7.25 13.03 -19.32
N LEU A 33 -8.27 12.25 -18.97
CA LEU A 33 -9.04 12.45 -17.75
C LEU A 33 -8.14 12.39 -16.50
N LEU A 34 -7.11 11.53 -16.51
CA LEU A 34 -6.12 11.47 -15.43
C LEU A 34 -5.37 12.81 -15.25
N HIS A 35 -4.95 13.46 -16.33
CA HIS A 35 -4.27 14.76 -16.24
C HIS A 35 -5.16 15.79 -15.55
N PHE A 36 -6.43 15.86 -15.95
CA PHE A 36 -7.41 16.77 -15.36
C PHE A 36 -7.65 16.46 -13.87
N VAL A 37 -7.86 15.19 -13.53
CA VAL A 37 -8.08 14.76 -12.14
C VAL A 37 -6.89 15.12 -11.25
N VAL A 38 -5.66 14.88 -11.70
CA VAL A 38 -4.45 15.24 -10.92
C VAL A 38 -4.36 16.75 -10.72
N GLN A 39 -4.60 17.56 -11.75
CA GLN A 39 -4.59 19.02 -11.62
C GLN A 39 -5.65 19.51 -10.63
N GLU A 40 -6.85 18.93 -10.68
CA GLU A 40 -7.96 19.29 -9.81
C GLU A 40 -7.71 18.88 -8.35
N ILE A 41 -7.08 17.73 -8.12
CA ILE A 41 -6.63 17.31 -6.78
C ILE A 41 -5.59 18.30 -6.27
N ILE A 42 -4.55 18.63 -7.04
CA ILE A 42 -3.52 19.61 -6.65
C ILE A 42 -4.18 20.94 -6.24
N ARG A 43 -5.11 21.45 -7.05
CA ARG A 43 -5.82 22.69 -6.76
C ARG A 43 -6.63 22.60 -5.46
N SER A 44 -7.44 21.56 -5.30
CA SER A 44 -8.31 21.39 -4.14
C SER A 44 -7.53 21.17 -2.84
N GLU A 45 -6.43 20.41 -2.90
CA GLU A 45 -5.52 20.16 -1.77
C GLU A 45 -4.81 21.44 -1.33
N GLY A 46 -4.31 22.24 -2.28
CA GLY A 46 -3.72 23.55 -1.99
C GLY A 46 -4.65 24.47 -1.23
N ILE A 47 -5.92 24.57 -1.67
CA ILE A 47 -6.96 25.34 -0.99
C ILE A 47 -7.23 24.77 0.41
N ARG A 48 -7.27 23.45 0.56
CA ARG A 48 -7.52 22.78 1.83
C ARG A 48 -6.44 23.05 2.87
N VAL A 49 -5.16 23.07 2.45
CA VAL A 49 -4.02 23.40 3.31
C VAL A 49 -4.18 24.82 3.85
N VAL A 50 -4.39 25.81 2.98
CA VAL A 50 -4.52 27.22 3.41
C VAL A 50 -5.74 27.44 4.32
N ARG A 51 -6.88 26.79 4.03
CA ARG A 51 -8.06 26.84 4.91
C ARG A 51 -7.77 26.28 6.30
N THR A 52 -7.06 25.15 6.36
CA THR A 52 -6.65 24.54 7.63
C THR A 52 -5.73 25.47 8.42
N GLU A 53 -4.71 26.05 7.78
CA GLU A 53 -3.80 27.00 8.43
C GLU A 53 -4.50 28.28 8.92
N ARG A 54 -5.50 28.77 8.18
CA ARG A 54 -6.31 29.92 8.60
C ARG A 54 -7.18 29.57 9.79
N ALA A 55 -7.86 28.42 9.77
CA ALA A 55 -8.65 27.95 10.91
C ALA A 55 -7.79 27.80 12.18
N SER A 56 -6.57 27.28 12.05
CA SER A 56 -5.59 27.19 13.15
C SER A 56 -5.07 28.55 13.65
N ARG A 57 -5.15 29.61 12.84
CA ARG A 57 -4.81 31.00 13.23
C ARG A 57 -6.02 31.78 13.77
N SER A 58 -7.22 31.51 13.27
CA SER A 58 -8.45 32.19 13.69
C SER A 58 -8.91 31.79 15.10
N ILE A 59 -8.46 30.65 15.64
CA ILE A 59 -8.61 30.35 17.08
C ILE A 59 -7.80 31.29 17.99
N SER A 60 -6.92 32.15 17.45
CA SER A 60 -6.18 33.15 18.23
C SER A 60 -6.55 34.61 17.94
N SER A 61 -7.45 34.91 16.99
CA SER A 61 -7.93 36.29 16.79
C SER A 61 -9.36 36.35 16.22
N VAL A 62 -10.24 37.03 16.95
CA VAL A 62 -11.57 37.45 16.50
C VAL A 62 -11.40 38.69 15.62
N GLY A 63 -11.80 38.60 14.35
CA GLY A 63 -11.84 39.73 13.43
C GLY A 63 -12.26 39.33 12.02
N THR A 64 -13.52 39.60 11.70
CA THR A 64 -14.17 39.55 10.38
C THR A 64 -13.58 40.60 9.42
N ASP A 65 -13.25 40.22 8.18
CA ASP A 65 -14.04 40.61 7.00
C ASP A 65 -13.47 40.02 5.70
N ASP A 66 -14.42 39.65 4.86
CA ASP A 66 -14.38 38.88 3.63
C ASP A 66 -13.72 39.61 2.43
N VAL A 67 -13.49 38.81 1.38
CA VAL A 67 -13.12 39.16 -0.01
C VAL A 67 -11.60 39.25 -0.29
N GLU A 68 -10.95 38.09 -0.40
CA GLU A 68 -9.71 38.00 -1.17
C GLU A 68 -10.03 37.86 -2.66
N TYR A 69 -9.69 38.91 -3.40
CA TYR A 69 -9.50 38.86 -4.85
C TYR A 69 -8.49 37.75 -5.18
N GLU A 70 -8.90 36.81 -6.03
CA GLU A 70 -8.03 35.80 -6.63
C GLU A 70 -6.91 36.52 -7.42
N ASN A 71 -5.79 36.76 -6.76
CA ASN A 71 -4.58 37.24 -7.42
C ASN A 71 -3.81 36.03 -7.99
N GLU A 72 -3.17 36.16 -9.14
CA GLU A 72 -2.37 35.09 -9.77
C GLU A 72 -1.30 34.53 -8.80
N ASN A 73 -0.79 35.37 -7.90
CA ASN A 73 0.18 34.99 -6.86
C ASN A 73 -0.40 34.01 -5.83
N SER A 74 -1.73 33.98 -5.66
CA SER A 74 -2.43 33.04 -4.77
C SER A 74 -2.64 31.68 -5.45
N GLU A 75 -2.88 31.65 -6.76
CA GLU A 75 -3.05 30.40 -7.50
C GLU A 75 -1.77 29.56 -7.56
N GLU A 76 -0.64 30.21 -7.85
CA GLU A 76 0.66 29.54 -7.86
C GLU A 76 1.03 29.02 -6.47
N HIS A 77 0.69 29.77 -5.41
CA HIS A 77 0.87 29.35 -4.03
C HIS A 77 0.03 28.11 -3.68
N TYR A 78 -1.28 28.10 -4.01
CA TYR A 78 -2.13 26.93 -3.80
C TYR A 78 -1.61 25.72 -4.58
N ARG A 79 -1.21 25.93 -5.84
CA ARG A 79 -0.66 24.86 -6.67
C ARG A 79 0.61 24.26 -6.05
N SER A 80 1.50 25.09 -5.52
CA SER A 80 2.73 24.63 -4.85
C SER A 80 2.41 23.76 -3.63
N LEU A 81 1.51 24.23 -2.74
CA LEU A 81 1.08 23.47 -1.56
C LEU A 81 0.39 22.16 -1.91
N GLY A 82 -0.53 22.20 -2.88
CA GLY A 82 -1.22 21.00 -3.35
C GLY A 82 -0.26 20.00 -4.00
N LEU A 83 0.73 20.48 -4.74
CA LEU A 83 1.76 19.63 -5.33
C LEU A 83 2.60 18.95 -4.24
N GLN A 84 2.93 19.65 -3.15
CA GLN A 84 3.61 19.06 -2.01
C GLN A 84 2.81 17.89 -1.43
N VAL A 85 1.50 18.06 -1.22
CA VAL A 85 0.60 16.99 -0.74
C VAL A 85 0.54 15.83 -1.74
N VAL A 86 0.34 16.10 -3.02
CA VAL A 86 0.27 15.04 -4.03
C VAL A 86 1.61 14.30 -4.18
N SER A 87 2.74 14.99 -3.98
CA SER A 87 4.06 14.37 -4.04
C SER A 87 4.34 13.43 -2.85
N SER A 88 3.70 13.63 -1.69
CA SER A 88 3.87 12.74 -0.53
C SER A 88 3.16 11.40 -0.70
N LEU A 89 2.14 11.32 -1.57
CA LEU A 89 1.42 10.07 -1.87
C LEU A 89 2.35 8.92 -2.27
N ASN A 90 3.44 9.22 -2.98
CA ASN A 90 4.43 8.22 -3.37
C ASN A 90 5.11 7.56 -2.16
N ASN A 91 5.30 8.32 -1.08
CA ASN A 91 5.90 7.82 0.16
C ASN A 91 4.85 7.14 1.04
N GLU A 92 3.64 7.71 1.11
CA GLU A 92 2.51 7.13 1.85
C GLU A 92 2.11 5.75 1.30
N LEU A 93 2.28 5.52 -0.01
CA LEU A 93 1.98 4.26 -0.69
C LEU A 93 3.22 3.44 -1.02
N GLU A 94 4.36 3.68 -0.35
CA GLU A 94 5.61 2.97 -0.64
C GLU A 94 5.47 1.45 -0.45
N ASP A 95 4.81 1.02 0.63
CA ASP A 95 4.63 -0.40 0.94
C ASP A 95 3.62 -1.07 0.01
N VAL A 96 2.65 -0.33 -0.56
CA VAL A 96 1.76 -0.84 -1.61
C VAL A 96 2.57 -1.21 -2.85
N ARG A 97 3.53 -0.36 -3.25
CA ARG A 97 4.42 -0.64 -4.38
C ARG A 97 5.33 -1.85 -4.10
N LYS A 98 5.86 -1.99 -2.88
CA LYS A 98 6.66 -3.16 -2.50
C LYS A 98 5.81 -4.43 -2.53
N ALA A 99 4.61 -4.39 -1.97
CA ALA A 99 3.68 -5.51 -1.91
C ALA A 99 3.20 -5.94 -3.31
N ALA A 100 3.01 -5.00 -4.24
CA ALA A 100 2.58 -5.31 -5.61
C ALA A 100 3.58 -6.17 -6.41
N LEU A 101 4.83 -6.28 -5.95
CA LEU A 101 5.87 -7.12 -6.55
C LEU A 101 5.94 -8.52 -5.94
N ILE A 102 5.21 -8.79 -4.85
CA ILE A 102 5.24 -10.07 -4.15
C ILE A 102 4.33 -11.07 -4.86
N ASP A 103 4.90 -12.21 -5.24
CA ASP A 103 4.16 -13.37 -5.71
C ASP A 103 3.67 -14.18 -4.50
N GLY A 104 2.39 -14.03 -4.18
CA GLY A 104 1.76 -14.72 -3.05
C GLY A 104 1.78 -16.24 -3.20
N ASP A 105 1.54 -16.77 -4.40
CA ASP A 105 1.52 -18.21 -4.64
C ASP A 105 2.93 -18.82 -4.48
N ALA A 106 3.96 -18.11 -4.94
CA ALA A 106 5.35 -18.51 -4.75
C ALA A 106 5.76 -18.50 -3.27
N LEU A 107 5.31 -17.49 -2.51
CA LEU A 107 5.53 -17.41 -1.06
C LEU A 107 4.87 -18.59 -0.34
N THR A 108 3.57 -18.82 -0.58
CA THR A 108 2.82 -19.95 -0.03
C THR A 108 3.51 -21.28 -0.35
N SER A 109 3.92 -21.50 -1.61
CA SER A 109 4.64 -22.71 -2.01
C SER A 109 5.95 -22.90 -1.24
N THR A 110 6.69 -21.83 -1.01
CA THR A 110 7.98 -21.87 -0.31
C THR A 110 7.79 -22.18 1.18
N VAL A 111 6.83 -21.53 1.83
CA VAL A 111 6.49 -21.77 3.24
C VAL A 111 6.01 -23.21 3.46
N LEU A 112 5.16 -23.73 2.56
CA LEU A 112 4.70 -25.12 2.61
C LEU A 112 5.85 -26.13 2.45
N LYS A 113 6.77 -25.89 1.49
CA LYS A 113 7.96 -26.75 1.30
C LYS A 113 8.83 -26.76 2.54
N LEU A 114 9.03 -25.60 3.18
CA LEU A 114 9.82 -25.47 4.39
C LEU A 114 9.17 -26.25 5.55
N GLY A 115 7.87 -26.06 5.78
CA GLY A 115 7.09 -26.82 6.76
C GLY A 115 7.16 -28.33 6.53
N HIS A 116 6.98 -28.79 5.30
CA HIS A 116 7.07 -30.22 4.96
C HIS A 116 8.48 -30.78 5.18
N SER A 117 9.53 -30.03 4.80
CA SER A 117 10.92 -30.44 5.01
C SER A 117 11.27 -30.57 6.49
N LEU A 118 10.72 -29.68 7.33
CA LEU A 118 10.88 -29.73 8.78
C LEU A 118 10.24 -31.01 9.35
N VAL A 119 8.99 -31.30 8.97
CA VAL A 119 8.29 -32.53 9.41
C VAL A 119 9.07 -33.78 8.98
N LYS A 120 9.51 -33.84 7.72
CA LYS A 120 10.30 -34.96 7.20
C LYS A 120 11.63 -35.15 7.96
N THR A 121 12.29 -34.07 8.33
CA THR A 121 13.56 -34.11 9.08
C THR A 121 13.33 -34.59 10.51
N GLN A 122 12.24 -34.16 11.14
CA GLN A 122 11.82 -34.65 12.46
C GLN A 122 11.49 -36.15 12.44
N GLU A 123 10.82 -36.64 11.39
CA GLU A 123 10.54 -38.07 11.20
C GLU A 123 11.82 -38.87 11.01
N PHE A 124 12.75 -38.39 10.19
CA PHE A 124 14.05 -39.00 9.98
C PHE A 124 14.83 -39.14 11.30
N MET A 125 14.89 -38.07 12.11
CA MET A 125 15.51 -38.14 13.44
C MET A 125 14.87 -39.18 14.34
N ASN A 126 13.53 -39.24 14.33
CA ASN A 126 12.77 -40.14 15.19
C ASN A 126 12.84 -41.62 14.77
N ASN A 127 13.09 -41.91 13.50
CA ASN A 127 13.06 -43.26 12.96
C ASN A 127 14.47 -43.83 12.73
N GLU A 128 15.37 -43.04 12.15
CA GLU A 128 16.69 -43.51 11.70
C GLU A 128 17.80 -43.17 12.70
N LEU A 129 17.76 -41.99 13.33
CA LEU A 129 18.82 -41.60 14.29
C LEU A 129 18.63 -42.13 15.71
N LYS A 130 17.43 -42.55 16.12
CA LYS A 130 17.20 -43.04 17.50
C LYS A 130 18.07 -44.23 17.90
N ASN A 131 18.56 -45.01 16.93
CA ASN A 131 19.38 -46.20 17.18
C ASN A 131 20.88 -45.95 17.01
N LEU A 132 21.29 -44.74 16.62
CA LEU A 132 22.68 -44.32 16.49
C LEU A 132 23.06 -43.53 17.74
N GLU A 133 23.75 -44.17 18.69
CA GLU A 133 24.17 -43.46 19.90
C GLU A 133 25.18 -42.34 19.59
N GLY A 134 24.81 -41.10 19.97
CA GLY A 134 25.77 -40.09 20.41
C GLY A 134 26.69 -39.49 19.35
N THR A 135 26.25 -39.39 18.09
CA THR A 135 27.05 -38.71 17.06
C THR A 135 26.97 -37.18 17.21
N GLU A 136 28.06 -36.46 16.94
CA GLU A 136 28.06 -34.98 16.90
C GLU A 136 27.02 -34.42 15.91
N PHE A 137 26.77 -35.16 14.83
CA PHE A 137 25.73 -34.82 13.85
C PHE A 137 24.33 -34.81 14.47
N GLN A 138 23.99 -35.80 15.30
CA GLN A 138 22.69 -35.87 15.98
C GLN A 138 22.45 -34.64 16.86
N SER A 139 23.41 -34.32 17.72
CA SER A 139 23.31 -33.17 18.65
C SER A 139 23.18 -31.84 17.90
N CYS A 140 23.95 -31.68 16.81
CA CYS A 140 23.85 -30.51 15.94
C CYS A 140 22.47 -30.42 15.26
N LEU A 141 21.95 -31.53 14.75
CA LEU A 141 20.67 -31.58 14.07
C LEU A 141 19.50 -31.34 15.03
N GLU A 142 19.55 -31.88 16.26
CA GLU A 142 18.57 -31.60 17.32
C GLU A 142 18.53 -30.11 17.65
N THR A 143 19.69 -29.49 17.85
CA THR A 143 19.79 -28.04 18.11
C THR A 143 19.24 -27.23 16.93
N PHE A 144 19.59 -27.59 15.70
CA PHE A 144 19.06 -26.94 14.50
C PHE A 144 17.52 -27.05 14.43
N MET A 145 16.96 -28.23 14.71
CA MET A 145 15.53 -28.47 14.65
C MET A 145 14.75 -27.69 15.69
N ASP A 146 15.28 -27.55 16.90
CA ASP A 146 14.67 -26.73 17.95
C ASP A 146 14.53 -25.26 17.53
N HIS A 147 15.55 -24.69 16.88
CA HIS A 147 15.50 -23.34 16.34
C HIS A 147 14.59 -23.25 15.10
N ALA A 148 14.78 -24.14 14.13
CA ALA A 148 14.04 -24.12 12.87
C ALA A 148 12.53 -24.27 13.10
N LYS A 149 12.12 -25.06 14.08
CA LYS A 149 10.69 -25.26 14.38
C LYS A 149 9.99 -23.97 14.77
N GLY A 150 10.62 -23.12 15.58
CA GLY A 150 10.06 -21.82 15.96
C GLY A 150 9.88 -20.90 14.76
N GLU A 151 10.95 -20.73 13.97
CA GLU A 151 10.96 -19.85 12.79
C GLU A 151 9.97 -20.31 11.72
N VAL A 152 9.93 -21.61 11.42
CA VAL A 152 9.04 -22.15 10.38
C VAL A 152 7.58 -22.08 10.82
N MET A 153 7.28 -22.32 12.09
CA MET A 153 5.92 -22.18 12.60
C MET A 153 5.45 -20.73 12.55
N PHE A 154 6.31 -19.78 12.94
CA PHE A 154 6.04 -18.35 12.76
C PHE A 154 5.75 -18.00 11.30
N LEU A 155 6.59 -18.45 10.36
CA LEU A 155 6.36 -18.20 8.93
C LEU A 155 5.03 -18.77 8.43
N VAL A 156 4.65 -19.97 8.87
CA VAL A 156 3.37 -20.60 8.49
C VAL A 156 2.18 -19.84 9.05
N GLU A 157 2.26 -19.35 10.29
CA GLU A 157 1.18 -18.57 10.91
C GLU A 157 1.06 -17.18 10.30
N GLU A 158 2.21 -16.53 10.05
CA GLU A 158 2.26 -15.20 9.48
C GLU A 158 1.81 -15.19 8.02
N GLU A 159 2.21 -16.19 7.23
CA GLU A 159 1.72 -16.36 5.86
C GLU A 159 0.19 -16.51 5.81
N LYS A 160 -0.40 -17.32 6.70
CA LYS A 160 -1.85 -17.45 6.81
C LYS A 160 -2.51 -16.13 7.18
N ARG A 161 -1.89 -15.36 8.09
CA ARG A 161 -2.42 -14.07 8.54
C ARG A 161 -2.44 -13.05 7.40
N ILE A 162 -1.39 -12.98 6.58
CA ILE A 162 -1.31 -12.02 5.47
C ILE A 162 -2.19 -12.42 4.28
N MET A 163 -2.37 -13.72 4.01
CA MET A 163 -3.17 -14.21 2.88
C MET A 163 -4.68 -14.27 3.15
N ALA A 164 -5.11 -14.07 4.40
CA ALA A 164 -6.52 -14.02 4.79
C ALA A 164 -7.18 -12.63 4.60
N LEU A 165 -6.41 -11.61 4.21
CA LEU A 165 -6.85 -10.24 3.93
C LEU A 165 -7.31 -10.08 2.48
#